data_AF-A0A8H8D5Z6-F1
#
_entry.id   AF-A0A8H8D5Z6-F1
#
_cell.length_a   1.000
_cell.length_b   1.000
_cell.length_c   1.000
_cell.angle_alpha   90.00
_cell.angle_beta   90.00
_cell.angle_gamma   90.00
#
_symmetry.space_group_name_H-M   'P 1'
#
loop_
_entity.id
_entity.type
_entity.pdbx_description
1 polymer ?
#
loop_
_entity_poly.entity_id
_entity_poly.type
_entity_poly.pdbx_seq_one_letter_code
_entity_poly.pdbx_strand_id
1 'polypeptide(L)' 'MKRKTTQKGAPKSQAEAVKMWEKTWKELSQLNIQAWIEQIPVHVKKIIELEGGNKYREDR' A
#
# COMPACT_ATOMS: atom_id res chain seq x y z
N MET A 1 -0.80 -1.92 3.71
CA MET A 1 -0.93 -2.16 5.17
C MET A 1 -1.48 -3.54 5.54
N LYS A 2 -2.36 -4.16 4.73
CA LYS A 2 -2.91 -5.51 4.96
C LYS A 2 -1.86 -6.53 5.44
N ARG A 3 -0.74 -6.67 4.72
CA ARG A 3 0.36 -7.59 5.08
C ARG A 3 0.91 -7.38 6.50
N LYS A 4 1.02 -6.11 6.95
CA LYS A 4 1.48 -5.77 8.31
C LYS A 4 0.38 -6.04 9.34
N THR A 5 -0.87 -5.68 9.04
CA THR A 5 -2.00 -5.85 9.97
C THR A 5 -2.49 -7.30 10.10
N THR A 6 -2.16 -8.18 9.15
CA THR A 6 -2.54 -9.61 9.19
C THR A 6 -1.34 -10.54 9.37
N GLN A 7 -0.15 -10.02 9.63
CA GLN A 7 1.09 -10.81 9.75
C GLN A 7 0.98 -11.88 10.85
N LYS A 8 0.26 -11.58 11.93
CA LYS A 8 0.06 -12.46 13.10
C LYS A 8 -1.28 -13.19 13.09
N GLY A 9 -1.91 -13.29 11.91
CA GLY A 9 -3.27 -13.80 11.75
C GLY A 9 -4.29 -12.68 11.53
N ALA A 10 -5.50 -13.06 11.13
CA ALA A 10 -6.59 -12.12 10.91
C ALA A 10 -7.09 -11.54 12.25
N PRO A 11 -7.41 -10.23 12.31
CA PRO A 11 -8.07 -9.65 13.48
C PRO A 11 -9.38 -10.40 13.78
N LYS A 12 -9.65 -10.63 15.07
CA LYS A 12 -10.83 -11.39 15.52
C LYS A 12 -12.06 -10.50 15.71
N SER A 13 -11.87 -9.18 15.64
CA SER A 13 -12.94 -8.18 15.73
C SER A 13 -12.64 -6.96 14.88
N GLN A 14 -13.69 -6.21 14.54
CA GLN A 14 -13.56 -4.93 13.84
C GLN A 14 -12.73 -3.92 14.66
N ALA A 15 -12.95 -3.85 15.98
CA ALA A 15 -12.21 -2.94 16.85
C ALA A 15 -10.70 -3.22 16.84
N GLU A 16 -10.32 -4.50 16.85
CA GLU A 16 -8.92 -4.90 16.73
C GLU A 16 -8.33 -4.55 15.36
N ALA A 17 -9.10 -4.76 14.29
CA ALA A 17 -8.69 -4.41 12.93
C ALA A 17 -8.40 -2.90 12.80
N VAL A 18 -9.29 -2.06 13.32
CA VAL A 18 -9.13 -0.59 13.33
C VAL A 18 -7.89 -0.19 14.12
N LYS A 19 -7.73 -0.71 15.35
CA LYS A 19 -6.57 -0.41 16.20
C LYS A 19 -5.25 -0.78 15.54
N MET A 20 -5.16 -1.95 14.91
CA MET A 20 -3.96 -2.38 14.18
C MET A 20 -3.69 -1.53 12.96
N TRP A 21 -4.73 -1.15 12.22
CA TRP A 21 -4.61 -0.29 11.04
C TRP A 21 -4.09 1.09 11.43
N GLU A 22 -4.68 1.74 12.43
CA GLU A 22 -4.25 3.06 12.92
C GLU A 22 -2.81 3.04 13.43
N LYS A 23 -2.45 2.00 14.21
CA LYS A 23 -1.07 1.82 14.66
C LYS A 23 -0.12 1.70 13.48
N THR A 24 -0.44 0.85 12.51
CA THR A 24 0.40 0.63 11.32
C THR A 24 0.53 1.91 10.48
N TRP A 25 -0.54 2.71 10.41
CA TRP A 25 -0.54 4.00 9.72
C TRP A 25 0.39 5.00 10.39
N LYS A 26 0.31 5.13 11.73
CA LYS A 26 1.18 6.03 12.50
C LYS A 26 2.66 5.62 12.43
N GLU A 27 2.95 4.32 12.34
CA GLU A 27 4.31 3.79 12.21
C GLU A 27 4.85 3.81 10.77
N LEU A 28 4.05 4.23 9.78
CA LEU A 28 4.48 4.27 8.39
C LEU A 28 5.46 5.42 8.15
N SER A 29 6.65 5.08 7.64
CA SER A 29 7.67 6.07 7.29
C SER A 29 7.15 7.05 6.24
N GLN A 30 7.32 8.35 6.51
CA GLN A 30 7.00 9.39 5.54
C GLN A 30 7.84 9.30 4.27
N LEU A 31 9.09 8.81 4.37
CA LEU A 31 9.94 8.56 3.19
C LEU A 31 9.32 7.52 2.25
N ASN A 32 8.67 6.48 2.80
CA ASN A 32 7.99 5.48 1.98
C ASN A 32 6.75 6.08 1.30
N ILE A 33 5.99 6.91 2.02
CA ILE A 33 4.82 7.61 1.46
C ILE A 33 5.26 8.53 0.32
N GLN A 34 6.32 9.31 0.55
CA GLN A 34 6.89 10.20 -0.46
C GLN A 34 7.35 9.41 -1.69
N ALA A 35 8.12 8.33 -1.51
CA ALA A 35 8.57 7.49 -2.62
C ALA A 35 7.39 6.93 -3.44
N TRP A 36 6.29 6.50 -2.79
CA TRP A 36 5.10 6.05 -3.51
C TRP A 36 4.42 7.17 -4.30
N ILE A 37 4.35 8.39 -3.74
CA ILE A 37 3.80 9.56 -4.43
C ILE A 37 4.65 9.91 -5.65
N GLU A 38 5.97 9.94 -5.50
CA GLU A 38 6.92 10.25 -6.57
C GLU A 38 6.90 9.21 -7.70
N GLN A 39 6.47 7.97 -7.43
CA GLN A 39 6.30 6.92 -8.43
C GLN A 39 4.99 7.01 -9.23
N ILE A 40 3.99 7.78 -8.78
CA ILE A 40 2.68 7.90 -9.47
C ILE A 40 2.85 8.26 -10.96
N PRO A 41 3.68 9.25 -11.36
CA PRO A 41 3.85 9.59 -12.77
C PRO A 41 4.42 8.44 -13.62
N VAL A 42 5.30 7.62 -13.04
CA VAL A 42 5.88 6.45 -13.72
C VAL A 42 4.80 5.40 -13.95
N HIS A 43 3.96 5.14 -12.95
CA HIS A 43 2.85 4.19 -13.05
C HIS A 43 1.81 4.63 -14.09
N VAL A 44 1.45 5.92 -14.09
CA VAL A 44 0.51 6.47 -15.10
C VAL A 44 1.05 6.27 -16.51
N LYS A 45 2.33 6.53 -16.76
CA LYS A 45 2.95 6.27 -18.08
C LYS A 45 2.86 4.80 -18.48
N LYS A 46 3.18 3.88 -17.58
CA LYS A 46 3.09 2.44 -17.83
C LYS A 46 1.66 1.98 -18.11
N ILE A 47 0.66 2.54 -17.43
CA ILE A 47 -0.76 2.25 -17.69
C ILE A 47 -1.15 2.71 -19.10
N ILE A 48 -0.70 3.90 -19.53
CA ILE A 48 -0.96 4.41 -20.87
C ILE A 48 -0.32 3.51 -21.93
N GLU A 49 0.95 3.12 -21.75
CA GLU A 49 1.66 2.19 -22.64
C GLU A 49 0.97 0.83 -22.76
N LEU A 50 0.24 0.42 -21.72
CA LEU A 50 -0.50 -0.84 -21.66
C LEU A 50 -1.98 -0.69 -22.02
N GLU A 51 -2.39 0.45 -22.57
CA GLU A 51 -3.78 0.74 -22.98
C GLU A 51 -4.78 0.55 -21.83
N GLY A 52 -4.39 0.91 -20.60
CA GLY A 52 -5.19 0.70 -19.39
C GLY A 52 -4.92 -0.62 -18.67
N GLY A 53 -4.00 -1.46 -19.17
CA GLY A 53 -3.63 -2.73 -18.55
C GLY A 53 -2.74 -2.59 -17.30
N ASN A 54 -2.84 -3.55 -16.39
CA ASN A 54 -2.06 -3.61 -15.14
C ASN A 54 -0.98 -4.73 -15.16
N LYS A 55 -0.39 -4.98 -16.32
CA LYS A 55 0.60 -6.07 -16.50
C LYS A 55 2.01 -5.67 -16.09
N TYR A 56 2.25 -4.40 -15.76
CA TYR A 56 3.56 -3.94 -15.33
C TYR A 56 3.80 -4.28 -13.86
N ARG A 57 5.06 -4.58 -13.55
CA ARG A 57 5.46 -4.81 -12.16
C ARG A 57 5.52 -3.47 -11.42
N GLU A 58 4.75 -3.37 -10.35
CA GLU A 58 4.89 -2.33 -9.34
C GLU A 58 5.89 -2.82 -8.29
N ASP A 59 7.02 -2.14 -8.17
CA ASP A 59 8.01 -2.43 -7.13
C ASP A 59 7.49 -1.82 -5.80
N ARG A 60 6.66 -2.60 -5.10
CA ARG A 60 6.09 -2.27 -3.77
C ARG A 60 6.67 -3.11 -2.65
#